data_AF-A0A8C0U4H6-F1
#
_entry.id   AF-A0A8C0U4H6-F1
#
_cell.length_a   1.000
_cell.length_b   1.000
_cell.length_c   1.000
_cell.angle_alpha   90.00
_cell.angle_beta   90.00
_cell.angle_gamma   90.00
#
_symmetry.space_group_name_H-M   'P 1'
#
loop_
_entity.id
_entity.type
_entity.pdbx_description
1 polymer ?
#
loop_
_entity_poly.entity_id
_entity_poly.type
_entity_poly.pdbx_seq_one_letter_code
_entity_poly.pdbx_strand_id
1 'polypeptide(L)'
;LTFTPDEEAELLDVKVKCLNNLAASQLKLDHFKAALKSCNLVLEHQPGNIKALFRKGKVLAQQGEYREAIPILKAALKLEPSNKTIHAELSKLVKKHADQRNVETEMYRKMLGNPSTSSTPRKCKDKLPWSIPWKWLFGATAIALGGVALSVVIAARN
;
A
#
# COMPACT_ATOMS: atom_id res chain seq x y z
N LEU A 1 -23.05 24.93 33.10
CA LEU A 1 -23.72 24.75 31.80
C LEU A 1 -23.43 23.34 31.34
N THR A 2 -24.39 22.43 31.51
CA THR A 2 -24.29 21.06 30.99
C THR A 2 -25.08 21.02 29.71
N PHE A 3 -24.41 20.74 28.59
CA PHE A 3 -25.07 20.54 27.31
C PHE A 3 -25.85 19.22 27.34
N THR A 4 -26.97 19.19 26.64
CA THR A 4 -27.68 17.94 26.35
C THR A 4 -26.91 17.13 25.30
N PRO A 5 -27.05 15.80 25.25
CA PRO A 5 -26.38 14.97 24.24
C PRO A 5 -26.70 15.40 22.80
N ASP A 6 -27.92 15.91 22.55
CA ASP A 6 -28.34 16.40 21.24
C ASP A 6 -27.62 17.71 20.87
N GLU A 7 -27.48 18.65 21.82
CA GLU A 7 -26.70 19.88 21.63
C GLU A 7 -25.21 19.57 21.40
N GLU A 8 -24.66 18.58 22.10
CA GLU A 8 -23.27 18.12 21.89
C GLU A 8 -23.07 17.55 20.48
N ALA A 9 -24.02 16.76 19.99
CA ALA A 9 -23.98 16.20 18.65
C ALA A 9 -24.08 17.29 17.56
N GLU A 10 -24.97 18.27 17.75
CA GLU A 10 -25.10 19.41 16.83
C GLU A 10 -23.82 20.26 16.81
N LEU A 11 -23.26 20.56 17.98
CA LEU A 11 -21.99 21.29 18.09
C LEU A 11 -20.85 20.54 17.41
N LEU A 12 -20.80 19.21 17.54
CA LEU A 12 -19.80 18.38 16.90
C LEU A 12 -19.94 18.39 15.37
N ASP A 13 -21.15 18.31 14.84
CA ASP A 13 -21.40 18.40 13.39
C ASP A 13 -20.94 19.75 12.82
N VAL A 14 -21.29 20.86 13.49
CA VAL A 14 -20.84 22.20 13.11
C VAL A 14 -19.31 22.28 13.17
N LYS A 15 -18.69 21.79 14.25
CA LYS A 15 -17.23 21.74 14.40
C LYS A 15 -16.56 20.98 13.26
N VAL A 16 -17.08 19.81 12.87
CA VAL A 16 -16.55 19.00 11.76
C VAL A 16 -16.68 19.74 10.43
N LYS A 17 -17.82 20.39 10.16
CA LYS A 17 -18.02 21.20 8.95
C LYS A 17 -17.00 22.36 8.87
N CYS A 18 -16.82 23.09 9.97
CA CYS A 18 -15.85 24.19 10.07
C CYS A 18 -14.41 23.69 9.85
N LEU A 19 -14.00 22.62 10.53
CA LEU A 19 -12.66 22.05 10.37
C LEU A 19 -12.40 21.57 8.94
N ASN A 20 -13.41 20.99 8.28
CA ASN A 20 -13.32 20.59 6.88
C ASN A 20 -13.10 21.80 5.94
N ASN A 21 -13.85 22.88 6.14
CA ASN A 21 -13.68 24.11 5.36
C ASN A 21 -12.33 24.76 5.63
N LEU A 22 -11.90 24.78 6.89
CA LEU A 22 -10.58 25.26 7.28
C LEU A 22 -9.45 24.48 6.60
N ALA A 23 -9.51 23.14 6.63
CA ALA A 23 -8.55 22.29 5.95
C ALA A 23 -8.51 22.57 4.44
N ALA A 24 -9.67 22.82 3.81
CA ALA A 24 -9.74 23.18 2.40
C ALA A 24 -9.05 24.52 2.09
N SER A 25 -9.24 25.52 2.94
CA SER A 25 -8.62 26.84 2.79
C SER A 25 -7.12 26.77 3.03
N GLN A 26 -6.67 26.08 4.08
CA GLN A 26 -5.25 25.88 4.37
C GLN A 26 -4.54 25.13 3.24
N LEU A 27 -5.19 24.11 2.67
CA LEU A 27 -4.69 23.39 1.50
C LEU A 27 -4.52 24.31 0.27
N LYS A 28 -5.44 25.25 0.04
CA LYS A 28 -5.33 26.22 -1.06
C LYS A 28 -4.23 27.27 -0.84
N LEU A 29 -3.86 27.51 0.42
CA LEU A 29 -2.79 28.43 0.81
C LEU A 29 -1.44 27.73 1.01
N ASP A 30 -1.34 26.45 0.62
CA ASP A 30 -0.15 25.61 0.82
C ASP A 30 0.32 25.50 2.29
N HIS A 31 -0.57 25.76 3.25
CA HIS A 31 -0.34 25.61 4.68
C HIS A 31 -0.47 24.13 5.11
N PHE A 32 0.38 23.27 4.56
CA PHE A 32 0.24 21.80 4.65
C PHE A 32 0.19 21.26 6.08
N LYS A 33 1.05 21.74 6.98
CA LYS A 33 1.06 21.29 8.40
C LYS A 33 -0.27 21.59 9.09
N ALA A 34 -0.83 22.77 8.84
CA ALA A 34 -2.11 23.18 9.42
C ALA A 34 -3.27 22.37 8.81
N ALA A 35 -3.26 22.17 7.49
CA ALA A 35 -4.25 21.36 6.79
C ALA A 35 -4.29 19.92 7.30
N LEU A 36 -3.12 19.29 7.51
CA LEU A 36 -3.04 17.95 8.11
C LEU A 36 -3.63 17.90 9.52
N LYS A 37 -3.33 18.91 10.36
CA LYS A 37 -3.90 18.99 11.70
C LYS A 37 -5.42 19.08 11.66
N SER A 38 -5.98 19.95 10.83
CA SER A 38 -7.42 20.08 10.66
C SER A 38 -8.07 18.82 10.09
N CYS A 39 -7.43 18.15 9.13
CA CYS A 39 -7.90 16.85 8.64
C CYS A 39 -7.89 15.78 9.73
N ASN A 40 -6.82 15.67 10.51
CA ASN A 40 -6.73 14.68 11.59
C ASN A 40 -7.80 14.89 12.66
N LEU A 41 -8.06 16.15 13.07
CA LEU A 41 -9.13 16.47 14.01
C LEU A 41 -10.52 16.06 13.49
N VAL A 42 -10.78 16.19 12.18
CA VAL A 42 -12.04 15.67 11.61
C VAL A 42 -12.07 14.14 11.68
N LEU A 43 -10.95 13.47 11.36
CA LEU A 43 -10.87 12.01 11.32
C LEU A 43 -10.91 11.36 12.70
N GLU A 44 -10.50 12.07 13.76
CA GLU A 44 -10.66 11.64 15.16
C GLU A 44 -12.15 11.49 15.52
N HIS A 45 -13.00 12.40 15.04
CA HIS A 45 -14.43 12.38 15.30
C HIS A 45 -15.21 11.56 14.26
N GLN A 46 -14.78 11.59 13.00
CA GLN A 46 -15.43 10.92 11.87
C GLN A 46 -14.37 10.23 11.00
N PRO A 47 -13.92 9.00 11.36
CA PRO A 47 -12.88 8.28 10.62
C PRO A 47 -13.22 8.03 9.14
N GLY A 48 -14.51 7.96 8.82
CA GLY A 48 -15.02 7.80 7.46
C GLY A 48 -15.30 9.12 6.71
N ASN A 49 -14.86 10.27 7.21
CA ASN A 49 -15.14 11.54 6.55
C ASN A 49 -14.37 11.66 5.22
N ILE A 50 -15.07 11.46 4.11
CA ILE A 50 -14.50 11.39 2.76
C ILE A 50 -13.80 12.69 2.38
N LYS A 51 -14.36 13.85 2.77
CA LYS A 51 -13.76 15.15 2.50
C LYS A 51 -12.42 15.31 3.23
N ALA A 52 -12.33 14.88 4.49
CA ALA A 52 -11.10 14.93 5.26
C ALA A 52 -10.04 13.93 4.76
N LEU A 53 -10.43 12.69 4.44
CA LEU A 53 -9.54 11.69 3.84
C LEU A 53 -8.98 12.18 2.50
N PHE A 54 -9.84 12.68 1.61
CA PHE A 54 -9.43 13.23 0.31
C PHE A 54 -8.43 14.38 0.47
N ARG A 55 -8.73 15.35 1.34
CA ARG A 55 -7.85 16.49 1.61
C ARG A 55 -6.53 16.07 2.23
N LYS A 56 -6.52 15.16 3.21
CA LYS A 56 -5.29 14.60 3.82
C LYS A 56 -4.41 13.94 2.77
N GLY A 57 -5.00 13.08 1.92
CA GLY A 57 -4.28 12.44 0.82
C GLY A 57 -3.70 13.47 -0.16
N LYS A 58 -4.45 14.53 -0.47
CA LYS A 58 -3.97 15.61 -1.35
C LYS A 58 -2.84 16.44 -0.73
N VAL A 59 -2.90 16.74 0.57
CA VAL A 59 -1.80 17.43 1.28
C VAL A 59 -0.52 16.59 1.23
N LEU A 60 -0.61 15.31 1.61
CA LEU A 60 0.54 14.40 1.58
C LEU A 60 1.13 14.27 0.17
N ALA A 61 0.27 14.19 -0.85
CA ALA A 61 0.69 14.18 -2.24
C ALA A 61 1.43 15.47 -2.65
N GLN A 62 1.01 16.65 -2.19
CA GLN A 62 1.70 17.90 -2.48
C GLN A 62 3.06 18.01 -1.75
N GLN A 63 3.20 17.34 -0.61
CA GLN A 63 4.47 17.23 0.11
C GLN A 63 5.44 16.18 -0.48
N GLY A 64 5.00 15.42 -1.49
CA GLY A 64 5.80 14.33 -2.08
C GLY A 64 5.69 13.00 -1.34
N GLU A 65 4.89 12.94 -0.28
CA GLU A 65 4.70 11.76 0.57
C GLU A 65 3.72 10.77 -0.05
N TYR A 66 4.05 10.30 -1.25
CA TYR A 66 3.16 9.48 -2.07
C TYR A 66 2.83 8.12 -1.43
N ARG A 67 3.78 7.54 -0.68
CA ARG A 67 3.60 6.26 0.01
C ARG A 67 2.49 6.32 1.06
N GLU A 68 2.34 7.47 1.73
CA GLU A 68 1.29 7.70 2.72
C GLU A 68 -0.01 8.21 2.09
N ALA A 69 0.08 9.03 1.05
CA ALA A 69 -1.09 9.60 0.37
C ALA A 69 -1.98 8.55 -0.32
N ILE A 70 -1.36 7.57 -1.01
CA ILE A 70 -2.08 6.54 -1.77
C ILE A 70 -3.06 5.71 -0.90
N PRO A 71 -2.66 5.10 0.23
CA PRO A 71 -3.58 4.32 1.04
C PRO A 71 -4.73 5.16 1.62
N ILE A 72 -4.49 6.43 1.94
CA ILE A 72 -5.54 7.36 2.43
C ILE A 72 -6.58 7.63 1.33
N LEU A 73 -6.15 7.92 0.09
CA LEU A 73 -7.07 8.10 -1.03
C LEU A 73 -7.81 6.80 -1.40
N LYS A 74 -7.16 5.64 -1.26
CA LYS A 74 -7.84 4.34 -1.42
C LYS A 74 -8.93 4.14 -0.37
N ALA A 75 -8.71 4.55 0.89
CA ALA A 75 -9.73 4.49 1.92
C ALA A 75 -10.93 5.39 1.58
N ALA A 76 -10.68 6.62 1.12
CA ALA A 76 -11.73 7.52 0.65
C ALA A 76 -12.52 6.91 -0.53
N LEU A 77 -11.82 6.29 -1.47
CA LEU A 77 -12.45 5.66 -2.63
C LEU A 77 -13.28 4.42 -2.27
N LYS A 78 -12.88 3.65 -1.25
CA LYS A 78 -13.69 2.53 -0.75
C LYS A 78 -15.05 2.99 -0.20
N LEU A 79 -15.11 4.20 0.36
CA LEU A 79 -16.34 4.79 0.90
C LEU A 79 -17.23 5.38 -0.20
N GLU A 80 -16.63 5.99 -1.23
CA GLU A 80 -17.35 6.46 -2.43
C GLU A 80 -16.70 5.93 -3.73
N PRO A 81 -17.01 4.68 -4.15
CA PRO A 81 -16.38 4.05 -5.31
C PRO A 81 -16.65 4.75 -6.65
N SER A 82 -17.73 5.53 -6.73
CA SER A 82 -18.14 6.28 -7.93
C SER A 82 -17.56 7.68 -8.01
N ASN A 83 -16.77 8.12 -7.00
CA ASN A 83 -16.24 9.47 -6.96
C ASN A 83 -15.09 9.66 -7.97
N LYS A 84 -15.43 10.24 -9.12
CA LYS A 84 -14.49 10.52 -10.22
C LYS A 84 -13.30 11.39 -9.81
N THR A 85 -13.49 12.29 -8.84
CA THR A 85 -12.42 13.18 -8.36
C THR A 85 -11.36 12.39 -7.62
N ILE A 86 -11.76 11.46 -6.74
CA ILE A 86 -10.84 10.62 -5.99
C ILE A 86 -10.10 9.66 -6.94
N HIS A 87 -10.81 9.07 -7.90
CA HIS A 87 -10.21 8.23 -8.96
C HIS A 87 -9.14 8.96 -9.77
N ALA A 88 -9.44 10.19 -10.21
CA ALA A 88 -8.51 11.00 -10.99
C ALA A 88 -7.26 11.36 -10.19
N GLU A 89 -7.43 11.78 -8.92
CA GLU A 89 -6.30 12.11 -8.05
C GLU A 89 -5.43 10.88 -7.75
N LEU A 90 -6.06 9.72 -7.47
CA LEU A 90 -5.34 8.47 -7.23
C LEU A 90 -4.53 8.03 -8.46
N SER A 91 -5.13 8.08 -9.65
CA SER A 91 -4.45 7.73 -10.91
C SER A 91 -3.23 8.61 -11.16
N LYS A 92 -3.39 9.93 -10.98
CA LYS A 92 -2.30 10.90 -11.09
C LYS A 92 -1.18 10.60 -10.09
N LEU A 93 -1.54 10.29 -8.84
CA LEU A 93 -0.61 10.03 -7.76
C LEU A 93 0.20 8.74 -7.96
N VAL A 94 -0.47 7.66 -8.38
CA VAL A 94 0.19 6.37 -8.67
C VAL A 94 1.18 6.52 -9.82
N LYS A 95 0.82 7.26 -10.87
CA LYS A 95 1.75 7.56 -11.97
C LYS A 95 2.99 8.32 -11.49
N LYS A 96 2.80 9.41 -10.74
CA LYS A 96 3.91 10.18 -10.16
C LYS A 96 4.83 9.34 -9.28
N HIS A 97 4.26 8.49 -8.44
CA HIS A 97 5.02 7.61 -7.56
C HIS A 97 5.82 6.56 -8.34
N ALA A 98 5.26 6.01 -9.41
CA ALA A 98 5.98 5.09 -10.30
C ALA A 98 7.12 5.80 -11.04
N ASP A 99 6.87 7.00 -11.57
CA ASP A 99 7.88 7.81 -12.27
C ASP A 99 9.06 8.13 -11.36
N GLN A 100 8.80 8.55 -10.11
CA GLN A 100 9.86 8.80 -9.13
C GLN A 100 10.72 7.55 -8.87
N ARG A 101 10.08 6.39 -8.66
CA ARG A 101 10.80 5.12 -8.44
C ARG A 101 11.64 4.70 -9.63
N ASN A 102 11.15 4.93 -10.85
CA ASN A 102 11.88 4.61 -12.07
C ASN A 102 13.12 5.51 -12.22
N VAL A 103 12.99 6.81 -11.93
CA VAL A 103 14.12 7.74 -11.94
C VAL A 103 15.17 7.34 -10.90
N GLU A 104 14.75 7.03 -9.67
CA GLU A 104 15.65 6.55 -8.61
C GLU A 104 16.39 5.28 -9.05
N THR A 105 15.66 4.29 -9.59
CA THR A 105 16.24 3.01 -10.07
C THR A 105 17.27 3.23 -11.17
N GLU A 106 16.98 4.13 -12.12
CA GLU A 106 17.89 4.45 -13.21
C GLU A 106 19.13 5.20 -12.73
N MET A 107 19.00 6.10 -11.74
CA MET A 107 20.14 6.75 -11.10
C MET A 107 21.04 5.72 -10.39
N TYR A 108 20.46 4.80 -9.61
CA TYR A 108 21.22 3.73 -8.96
C TYR A 108 21.95 2.83 -9.97
N ARG A 109 21.27 2.46 -11.07
CA ARG A 109 21.88 1.68 -12.15
C ARG A 109 23.10 2.34 -12.77
N LYS A 110 23.06 3.67 -12.96
CA LYS A 110 24.18 4.45 -13.49
C LYS A 110 25.32 4.58 -12.48
N MET A 111 25.02 4.81 -11.20
CA MET A 111 26.03 4.97 -10.14
C MET A 111 26.78 3.67 -9.81
N LEU A 112 26.08 2.53 -9.83
CA LEU A 112 26.68 1.23 -9.47
C LEU A 112 27.26 0.48 -10.68
N GLY A 113 27.04 0.98 -11.90
CA GLY A 113 27.44 0.29 -13.12
C GLY A 113 26.61 -0.97 -13.37
N ASN A 114 26.55 -1.40 -14.63
CA ASN A 114 25.90 -2.66 -14.97
C ASN A 114 26.91 -3.80 -14.68
N PRO A 115 26.64 -4.74 -13.75
CA PRO A 115 27.57 -5.84 -13.47
C PRO A 115 27.78 -6.75 -14.69
N SER A 116 26.98 -6.62 -15.75
CA SER A 116 27.17 -7.34 -17.02
C SER A 116 28.26 -6.76 -17.94
N THR A 117 28.95 -5.68 -17.56
CA THR A 117 30.04 -5.09 -18.37
C THR A 117 31.43 -5.25 -17.78
N SER A 118 31.58 -5.81 -16.58
CA SER A 118 32.87 -6.24 -16.04
C SER A 118 32.99 -7.76 -16.11
N SER A 119 33.87 -8.23 -16.99
CA SER A 119 34.24 -9.63 -17.24
C SER A 119 33.19 -10.45 -18.00
N THR A 120 33.41 -10.61 -19.31
CA THR A 120 33.11 -11.88 -19.98
C THR A 120 33.86 -12.98 -19.22
N PRO A 121 33.18 -13.95 -18.57
CA PRO A 121 33.86 -15.18 -18.21
C PRO A 121 34.15 -15.89 -19.53
N ARG A 122 35.41 -16.23 -19.78
CA ARG A 122 35.79 -17.15 -20.86
C ARG A 122 34.87 -18.37 -20.75
N LYS A 123 34.22 -18.75 -21.85
CA LYS A 123 33.57 -20.06 -21.98
C LYS A 123 34.62 -21.14 -21.72
N CYS A 124 34.68 -21.67 -20.51
CA CYS A 124 35.33 -22.95 -20.27
C CYS A 124 34.29 -24.01 -20.62
N LYS A 125 34.52 -24.71 -21.73
CA LYS A 125 33.69 -25.84 -22.18
C LYS A 125 34.08 -27.07 -21.37
N ASP A 126 33.76 -27.09 -20.09
CA ASP A 126 33.97 -28.29 -19.28
C ASP A 126 32.63 -28.99 -19.10
N LYS A 127 32.49 -30.08 -19.86
CA LYS A 127 31.37 -30.99 -19.75
C LYS A 127 31.42 -31.65 -18.38
N LEU A 128 30.47 -31.36 -17.49
CA LEU A 128 30.30 -32.09 -16.24
C LEU A 128 29.26 -33.22 -16.43
N PRO A 129 29.53 -34.46 -15.97
CA PRO A 129 28.82 -35.64 -16.46
C PRO A 129 27.76 -36.11 -15.46
N TRP A 130 26.69 -35.35 -15.20
CA TRP A 130 25.47 -35.97 -14.66
C TRP A 130 24.25 -35.03 -14.81
N SER A 131 23.54 -35.17 -15.92
CA SER A 131 22.23 -34.54 -16.14
C SER A 131 21.14 -35.56 -15.84
N ILE A 132 20.45 -35.43 -14.70
CA ILE A 132 19.31 -36.30 -14.37
C ILE A 132 18.06 -35.75 -15.09
N PRO A 133 17.36 -36.56 -15.91
CA PRO A 133 16.16 -36.11 -16.60
C PRO A 133 15.00 -35.87 -15.62
N TRP A 134 14.24 -34.78 -15.82
CA TRP A 134 13.08 -34.38 -15.00
C TRP A 134 11.97 -35.44 -14.87
N LYS A 135 11.97 -36.48 -15.72
CA LYS A 135 11.07 -37.64 -15.62
C LYS A 135 11.28 -38.45 -14.33
N TRP A 136 12.43 -38.32 -13.66
CA TRP A 136 12.72 -39.00 -12.39
C TRP A 136 12.34 -38.19 -11.13
N LEU A 137 12.03 -36.90 -11.27
CA LEU A 137 11.60 -36.07 -10.13
C LEU A 137 10.13 -36.27 -9.74
N PHE A 138 9.30 -36.82 -10.63
CA PHE A 138 7.88 -37.07 -10.36
C PHE A 138 7.57 -38.45 -9.76
N GLY A 139 8.56 -39.34 -9.65
CA GLY A 139 8.40 -40.65 -8.99
C GLY A 139 8.46 -40.60 -7.46
N ALA A 140 8.94 -39.50 -6.88
CA ALA A 140 9.23 -39.40 -5.45
C ALA A 140 8.03 -38.96 -4.57
N THR A 141 6.90 -38.57 -5.16
CA THR A 141 5.72 -38.14 -4.38
C THR A 141 4.79 -39.29 -3.97
N ALA A 142 5.00 -40.51 -4.46
CA ALA A 142 4.10 -41.64 -4.19
C ALA A 142 4.38 -42.38 -2.87
N ILE A 143 5.53 -42.15 -2.20
CA ILE A 143 5.92 -42.92 -0.99
C ILE A 143 5.44 -42.24 0.30
N ALA A 144 5.13 -40.93 0.27
CA ALA A 144 4.78 -40.19 1.50
C ALA A 144 3.36 -40.45 2.02
N LEU A 145 2.42 -40.92 1.19
CA LEU A 145 1.04 -41.20 1.61
C LEU A 145 0.83 -42.63 2.13
N GLY A 146 1.79 -43.55 1.93
CA GLY A 146 1.69 -44.93 2.39
C GLY A 146 2.03 -45.15 3.87
N GLY A 147 2.77 -44.22 4.49
CA GLY A 147 3.28 -44.39 5.87
C GLY A 147 2.28 -44.10 6.98
N VAL A 148 1.25 -43.28 6.74
CA VAL A 148 0.33 -42.84 7.80
C VAL A 148 -0.82 -43.82 8.05
N ALA A 149 -1.12 -44.70 7.08
CA ALA A 149 -2.27 -45.61 7.18
C ALA A 149 -2.01 -46.84 8.07
N LEU A 150 -0.76 -47.26 8.28
CA LEU A 150 -0.46 -48.45 9.09
C LEU A 150 -0.40 -48.15 10.60
N SER A 151 -0.07 -46.93 11.00
CA SER A 151 0.06 -46.56 12.42
C SER A 151 -1.27 -46.39 13.15
N VAL A 152 -2.39 -46.19 12.43
CA VAL A 152 -3.73 -46.06 13.04
C VAL A 152 -4.39 -47.42 13.30
N VAL A 153 -4.01 -48.48 12.56
CA VAL A 153 -4.66 -49.80 12.66
C VAL A 153 -4.10 -50.66 13.80
N ILE A 154 -2.91 -50.35 14.33
CA ILE A 154 -2.31 -51.10 15.45
C ILE A 154 -2.83 -50.61 16.82
N ALA A 155 -3.43 -49.43 16.92
CA ALA A 155 -3.98 -48.91 18.18
C ALA A 155 -5.44 -49.33 18.46
N ALA A 156 -6.06 -50.15 17.61
CA ALA A 156 -7.47 -50.53 17.71
C ALA A 156 -7.72 -52.05 17.87
N ARG A 157 -6.73 -52.81 18.34
CA ARG A 157 -6.94 -54.18 18.83
C ARG A 157 -6.25 -54.33 20.19
N ASN A 158 -7.06 -54.69 21.19
CA ASN A 158 -6.74 -55.07 22.56
C ASN A 158 -5.39 -55.77 22.74
#